data_AF-A0A2A5VK13-F1
#
_entry.id   AF-A0A2A5VK13-F1
#
_cell.length_a   1.000
_cell.length_b   1.000
_cell.length_c   1.000
_cell.angle_alpha   90.00
_cell.angle_beta   90.00
_cell.angle_gamma   90.00
#
_symmetry.space_group_name_H-M   'P 1'
#
loop_
_entity.id
_entity.type
_entity.pdbx_description
1 polymer ?
#
loop_
_entity_poly.entity_id
_entity_poly.type
_entity_poly.pdbx_seq_one_letter_code
_entity_poly.pdbx_strand_id
1 'polypeptide(L)'
;MVAGLDFDVLKQKDTWQAFGIGVVLFCIIGYASLSLFGLTSSIYGTSSDVREAPDFEVMTMNRAGIDDTIADEQGMVQLSNLRGNVVILDFMAIDCANCHYIQEHIDQNLAEWGSLSGEYPVVVLSIASWYGYESYEQINNTFGDNDSDKYMAWPVANGGTKVILLEDGERGDLVEYYSAQAIPLALVIDHEGFVVAKENTGTPLDNWKSFENAIEAANSGEAEDLRIGIAKADRSVQGVFIIGLFLGILVYFSPCAFPVLPSYITYYLSLGMKEDELREAGKITGRLPSSFEVGGFAALGQLTFFGIVGIIIFGLSEVIPLSGVLHTVAIAIAWLLLILGSLMLLGWTSHLLNWVQGLLNKYQTMETDDVFTPRRNMYLWGIGYSAASVDCTAAAVFPFVAWLTVVGNEAFIAGLGGLIISVTMLMIIVTVLVGMGRQAMIAFLRRSTGIVKATGAWMMMFAGVGLLMYLTQPELIVEVLQ
;
A
#
# COMPACT_ATOMS: atom_id res chain seq x y z
N MET A 1 41.95 -9.56 -6.89
CA MET A 1 41.62 -10.27 -5.63
C MET A 1 40.27 -10.92 -5.83
N VAL A 2 40.16 -12.23 -5.66
CA VAL A 2 38.92 -12.98 -5.86
C VAL A 2 37.95 -12.53 -4.76
N ALA A 3 36.91 -11.78 -5.13
CA ALA A 3 35.86 -11.37 -4.21
C ALA A 3 34.96 -12.57 -3.91
N GLY A 4 35.35 -13.35 -2.89
CA GLY A 4 34.48 -14.36 -2.29
C GLY A 4 33.49 -13.72 -1.32
N LEU A 5 32.45 -14.47 -0.96
CA LEU A 5 31.58 -14.17 0.18
C LEU A 5 32.42 -13.87 1.43
N ASP A 6 32.30 -12.65 1.96
CA ASP A 6 33.01 -12.26 3.18
C ASP A 6 32.11 -12.49 4.40
N PHE A 7 32.19 -13.70 4.95
CA PHE A 7 31.48 -14.07 6.18
C PHE A 7 32.12 -13.46 7.44
N ASP A 8 33.33 -12.90 7.37
CA ASP A 8 33.95 -12.27 8.54
C ASP A 8 33.26 -10.94 8.89
N VAL A 9 32.51 -10.34 7.97
CA VAL A 9 31.61 -9.20 8.23
C VAL A 9 30.57 -9.55 9.31
N LEU A 10 30.10 -10.81 9.39
CA LEU A 10 29.13 -11.24 10.41
C LEU A 10 29.73 -11.31 11.83
N LYS A 11 31.07 -11.33 11.95
CA LYS A 11 31.77 -11.29 13.24
C LYS A 11 32.08 -9.87 13.69
N GLN A 12 31.89 -8.87 12.83
CA GLN A 12 32.17 -7.47 13.15
C GLN A 12 31.06 -6.88 14.02
N LYS A 13 31.47 -6.12 15.04
CA LYS A 13 30.55 -5.45 15.97
C LYS A 13 29.64 -4.44 15.25
N ASP A 14 30.18 -3.74 14.26
CA ASP A 14 29.46 -2.71 13.50
C ASP A 14 28.26 -3.30 12.72
N THR A 15 28.36 -4.55 12.25
CA THR A 15 27.27 -5.26 11.54
C THR A 15 26.06 -5.51 12.45
N TRP A 16 26.30 -5.88 13.70
CA TRP A 16 25.23 -6.12 14.69
C TRP A 16 24.72 -4.83 15.33
N GLN A 17 25.56 -3.79 15.40
CA GLN A 17 25.06 -2.45 15.71
C GLN A 17 24.13 -1.94 14.62
N ALA A 18 24.48 -2.16 13.35
CA ALA A 18 23.64 -1.82 12.21
C ALA A 18 22.34 -2.64 12.18
N PHE A 19 22.36 -3.90 12.62
CA PHE A 19 21.15 -4.71 12.85
C PHE A 19 20.21 -4.03 13.86
N GLY A 20 20.72 -3.67 15.04
CA GLY A 20 19.90 -3.04 16.09
C GLY A 20 19.31 -1.71 15.64
N ILE A 21 20.09 -0.86 14.96
CA ILE A 21 19.61 0.39 14.35
C ILE A 21 18.55 0.09 13.28
N GLY A 22 18.77 -0.93 12.44
CA GLY A 22 17.85 -1.36 11.40
C GLY A 22 16.50 -1.81 11.95
N VAL A 23 16.48 -2.59 13.04
CA VAL A 23 15.24 -3.01 13.71
C VAL A 23 14.47 -1.79 14.20
N VAL A 24 15.12 -0.90 14.95
CA VAL A 24 14.46 0.30 15.50
C VAL A 24 13.90 1.19 14.38
N LEU A 25 14.69 1.46 13.34
CA LEU A 25 14.22 2.26 12.20
C LEU A 25 13.09 1.59 11.44
N PHE A 26 13.19 0.27 11.20
CA PHE A 26 12.15 -0.48 10.52
C PHE A 26 10.83 -0.48 11.31
N CYS A 27 10.87 -0.67 12.64
CA CYS A 27 9.69 -0.60 13.49
C CYS A 27 9.08 0.81 13.51
N ILE A 28 9.88 1.86 13.62
CA ILE A 28 9.38 3.25 13.61
C ILE A 28 8.74 3.59 12.25
N ILE A 29 9.42 3.27 11.15
CA ILE A 29 8.91 3.52 9.79
C ILE A 29 7.66 2.68 9.53
N GLY A 30 7.69 1.39 9.87
CA GLY A 30 6.55 0.49 9.73
C GLY A 30 5.34 0.98 10.53
N TYR A 31 5.52 1.32 11.80
CA TYR A 31 4.46 1.88 12.64
C TYR A 31 3.92 3.20 12.07
N ALA A 32 4.80 4.13 11.66
CA ALA A 32 4.38 5.40 11.08
C ALA A 32 3.62 5.22 9.77
N SER A 33 4.09 4.34 8.87
CA SER A 33 3.44 4.02 7.61
C SER A 33 2.09 3.34 7.81
N LEU A 34 2.00 2.35 8.70
CA LEU A 34 0.74 1.67 9.05
C LEU A 34 -0.25 2.62 9.73
N SER A 35 0.22 3.48 10.65
CA SER A 35 -0.64 4.49 11.30
C SER A 35 -1.19 5.49 10.28
N LEU A 36 -0.34 6.00 9.38
CA LEU A 36 -0.77 6.92 8.33
C LEU A 36 -1.73 6.25 7.36
N PHE A 37 -1.47 4.99 6.99
CA PHE A 37 -2.36 4.23 6.13
C PHE A 37 -3.70 3.99 6.83
N GLY A 38 -3.73 3.55 8.08
CA GLY A 38 -4.94 3.34 8.87
C GLY A 38 -5.77 4.61 9.08
N LEU A 39 -5.11 5.76 9.32
CA LEU A 39 -5.79 7.05 9.39
C LEU A 39 -6.36 7.50 8.04
N THR A 40 -5.62 7.28 6.96
CA THR A 40 -6.08 7.67 5.61
C THR A 40 -7.19 6.75 5.14
N SER A 41 -7.12 5.45 5.44
CA SER A 41 -8.13 4.46 5.09
C SER A 41 -9.42 4.68 5.87
N SER A 42 -9.37 5.01 7.17
CA SER A 42 -10.58 5.27 7.96
C SER A 42 -11.34 6.53 7.51
N ILE A 43 -10.62 7.54 7.01
CA ILE A 43 -11.22 8.76 6.43
C ILE A 43 -11.73 8.52 5.00
N TYR A 44 -11.17 7.55 4.28
CA TYR A 44 -11.55 7.29 2.90
C TYR A 44 -13.00 6.82 2.80
N GLY A 45 -13.83 7.48 1.99
CA GLY A 45 -15.24 7.10 1.82
C GLY A 45 -16.13 7.41 3.03
N THR A 46 -15.70 8.31 3.93
CA THR A 46 -16.53 8.84 5.02
C THR A 46 -16.84 10.33 4.79
N SER A 47 -17.93 10.79 5.39
CA SER A 47 -18.47 12.16 5.29
C SER A 47 -18.75 12.70 6.68
N SER A 48 -18.48 13.99 6.90
CA SER A 48 -18.89 14.70 8.12
C SER A 48 -20.40 14.91 8.20
N ASP A 49 -21.10 14.82 7.07
CA ASP A 49 -22.55 14.84 7.00
C ASP A 49 -23.07 13.42 7.25
N VAL A 50 -23.63 13.21 8.45
CA VAL A 50 -24.19 11.93 8.89
C VAL A 50 -25.53 11.72 8.23
N ARG A 51 -25.59 10.72 7.36
CA ARG A 51 -26.79 10.28 6.63
C ARG A 51 -26.91 8.76 6.75
N GLU A 52 -28.12 8.26 6.53
CA GLU A 52 -28.37 6.82 6.48
C GLU A 52 -27.51 6.15 5.42
N ALA A 53 -27.15 4.89 5.67
CA ALA A 53 -26.38 4.10 4.71
C ALA A 53 -27.16 3.98 3.39
N PRO A 54 -26.50 4.13 2.21
CA PRO A 54 -27.17 4.02 0.92
C PRO A 54 -27.91 2.69 0.76
N ASP A 55 -29.22 2.74 0.54
CA ASP A 55 -30.01 1.52 0.43
C ASP A 55 -29.64 0.75 -0.85
N PHE A 56 -29.68 -0.58 -0.77
CA PHE A 56 -29.35 -1.48 -1.87
C PHE A 56 -30.26 -2.68 -1.88
N GLU A 57 -30.37 -3.32 -3.04
CA GLU A 57 -31.07 -4.58 -3.25
C GLU A 57 -30.17 -5.57 -4.00
N VAL A 58 -29.76 -6.64 -3.34
CA VAL A 58 -28.76 -7.62 -3.84
C VAL A 58 -29.28 -9.05 -3.78
N MET A 59 -28.77 -9.90 -4.66
CA MET A 59 -29.14 -11.32 -4.73
C MET A 59 -28.20 -12.17 -3.87
N THR A 60 -28.78 -13.00 -3.00
CA THR A 60 -28.04 -13.95 -2.15
C THR A 60 -27.68 -15.23 -2.90
N MET A 61 -26.98 -16.15 -2.21
CA MET A 61 -26.67 -17.49 -2.71
C MET A 61 -27.85 -18.46 -2.68
N ASN A 62 -29.02 -18.06 -2.15
CA ASN A 62 -30.23 -18.88 -2.05
C ASN A 62 -30.04 -20.20 -1.25
N ARG A 63 -29.19 -20.21 -0.23
CA ARG A 63 -28.98 -21.35 0.67
C ARG A 63 -30.08 -21.41 1.73
N ALA A 64 -30.74 -22.56 1.81
CA ALA A 64 -31.80 -22.80 2.78
C ALA A 64 -31.27 -22.88 4.21
N GLY A 65 -31.97 -22.24 5.15
CA GLY A 65 -31.58 -22.12 6.56
C GLY A 65 -30.45 -21.12 6.83
N ILE A 66 -29.96 -20.41 5.80
CA ILE A 66 -28.90 -19.39 5.93
C ILE A 66 -29.36 -18.10 5.26
N ASP A 67 -29.42 -18.05 3.92
CA ASP A 67 -29.74 -16.82 3.20
C ASP A 67 -31.22 -16.44 3.35
N ASP A 68 -32.11 -17.44 3.45
CA ASP A 68 -33.55 -17.29 3.66
C ASP A 68 -33.93 -16.74 5.05
N THR A 69 -32.95 -16.55 5.95
CA THR A 69 -33.16 -15.89 7.24
C THR A 69 -33.38 -14.39 7.10
N ILE A 70 -32.87 -13.79 6.02
CA ILE A 70 -32.94 -12.35 5.76
C ILE A 70 -33.43 -12.01 4.33
N ALA A 71 -33.32 -12.95 3.39
CA ALA A 71 -33.75 -12.77 2.02
C ALA A 71 -35.26 -12.99 1.84
N ASP A 72 -35.84 -12.35 0.82
CA ASP A 72 -37.22 -12.59 0.40
C ASP A 72 -37.39 -13.93 -0.36
N GLU A 73 -38.62 -14.22 -0.80
CA GLU A 73 -38.95 -15.45 -1.55
C GLU A 73 -38.19 -15.56 -2.89
N GLN A 74 -37.67 -14.44 -3.39
CA GLN A 74 -36.90 -14.33 -4.62
C GLN A 74 -35.38 -14.41 -4.37
N GLY A 75 -34.95 -14.53 -3.12
CA GLY A 75 -33.54 -14.57 -2.74
C GLY A 75 -32.88 -13.20 -2.65
N MET A 76 -33.65 -12.13 -2.64
CA MET A 76 -33.17 -10.75 -2.62
C MET A 76 -33.13 -10.23 -1.18
N VAL A 77 -32.09 -9.48 -0.86
CA VAL A 77 -31.97 -8.74 0.40
C VAL A 77 -31.93 -7.26 0.09
N GLN A 78 -32.77 -6.49 0.78
CA GLN A 78 -32.74 -5.03 0.76
C GLN A 78 -32.32 -4.51 2.14
N LEU A 79 -31.36 -3.58 2.19
CA LEU A 79 -30.81 -3.09 3.45
C LEU A 79 -31.88 -2.44 4.33
N SER A 80 -32.81 -1.67 3.75
CA SER A 80 -33.93 -1.07 4.49
C SER A 80 -34.83 -2.08 5.19
N ASN A 81 -34.92 -3.31 4.70
CA ASN A 81 -35.74 -4.36 5.31
C ASN A 81 -35.09 -4.93 6.58
N LEU A 82 -33.80 -4.66 6.80
CA LEU A 82 -33.05 -5.08 7.98
C LEU A 82 -33.10 -4.05 9.13
N ARG A 83 -33.85 -2.95 8.98
CA ARG A 83 -34.06 -1.96 10.06
C ARG A 83 -34.65 -2.64 11.30
N GLY A 84 -34.26 -2.16 12.47
CA GLY A 84 -34.53 -2.83 13.75
C GLY A 84 -33.51 -3.92 14.12
N ASN A 85 -32.53 -4.20 13.27
CA ASN A 85 -31.38 -5.06 13.58
C ASN A 85 -30.08 -4.25 13.47
N VAL A 86 -29.05 -4.67 14.18
CA VAL A 86 -27.67 -4.23 13.91
C VAL A 86 -27.15 -5.04 12.74
N VAL A 87 -26.74 -4.40 11.66
CA VAL A 87 -26.22 -5.09 10.47
C VAL A 87 -24.71 -4.97 10.41
N ILE A 88 -24.01 -6.09 10.49
CA ILE A 88 -22.59 -6.20 10.15
C ILE A 88 -22.50 -6.47 8.65
N LEU A 89 -22.00 -5.49 7.90
CA LEU A 89 -21.92 -5.54 6.45
C LEU A 89 -20.47 -5.66 6.01
N ASP A 90 -20.10 -6.81 5.44
CA ASP A 90 -18.74 -7.12 5.00
C ASP A 90 -18.63 -7.12 3.47
N PHE A 91 -17.82 -6.24 2.90
CA PHE A 91 -17.53 -6.19 1.46
C PHE A 91 -16.23 -6.92 1.16
N MET A 92 -16.32 -7.90 0.26
CA MET A 92 -15.29 -8.93 0.11
C MET A 92 -15.09 -9.40 -1.34
N ALA A 93 -14.07 -10.24 -1.55
CA ALA A 93 -13.76 -10.89 -2.82
C ALA A 93 -13.01 -12.23 -2.58
N ILE A 94 -13.00 -13.13 -3.57
CA ILE A 94 -12.31 -14.44 -3.51
C ILE A 94 -10.80 -14.27 -3.40
N ASP A 95 -10.25 -13.34 -4.17
CA ASP A 95 -8.81 -13.12 -4.28
C ASP A 95 -8.36 -11.90 -3.44
N CYS A 96 -8.92 -11.79 -2.24
CA CYS A 96 -8.59 -10.75 -1.26
C CYS A 96 -8.12 -11.38 0.05
N ALA A 97 -6.80 -11.53 0.21
CA ALA A 97 -6.22 -12.14 1.41
C ALA A 97 -6.68 -11.46 2.72
N ASN A 98 -6.69 -10.12 2.75
CA ASN A 98 -7.14 -9.38 3.93
C ASN A 98 -8.64 -9.53 4.23
N CYS A 99 -9.48 -9.80 3.22
CA CYS A 99 -10.90 -10.04 3.42
C CYS A 99 -11.13 -11.34 4.19
N HIS A 100 -10.23 -12.32 4.05
CA HIS A 100 -10.34 -13.58 4.77
C HIS A 100 -10.05 -13.44 6.28
N TYR A 101 -9.31 -12.42 6.73
CA TYR A 101 -9.20 -12.15 8.18
C TYR A 101 -10.49 -11.57 8.75
N ILE A 102 -11.20 -10.73 7.97
CA ILE A 102 -12.52 -10.24 8.39
C ILE A 102 -13.49 -11.42 8.43
N GLN A 103 -13.49 -12.28 7.42
CA GLN A 103 -14.25 -13.53 7.40
C GLN A 103 -13.97 -14.37 8.66
N GLU A 104 -12.70 -14.62 8.97
CA GLU A 104 -12.32 -15.42 10.13
C GLU A 104 -12.76 -14.76 11.44
N HIS A 105 -12.57 -13.44 11.57
CA HIS A 105 -13.02 -12.68 12.74
C HIS A 105 -14.55 -12.76 12.92
N ILE A 106 -15.31 -12.64 11.84
CA ILE A 106 -16.77 -12.80 11.86
C ILE A 106 -17.15 -14.22 12.29
N ASP A 107 -16.53 -15.26 11.70
CA ASP A 107 -16.84 -16.66 12.01
C ASP A 107 -16.60 -17.00 13.48
N GLN A 108 -15.49 -16.49 14.05
CA GLN A 108 -15.13 -16.69 15.46
C GLN A 108 -16.12 -16.01 16.44
N ASN A 109 -16.70 -14.87 16.06
CA ASN A 109 -17.55 -14.06 16.94
C ASN A 109 -19.05 -14.18 16.65
N LEU A 110 -19.45 -14.86 15.56
CA LEU A 110 -20.85 -14.96 15.12
C LEU A 110 -21.79 -15.48 16.22
N ALA A 111 -21.37 -16.50 16.97
CA ALA A 111 -22.15 -17.07 18.06
C ALA A 111 -22.29 -16.12 19.26
N GLU A 112 -21.24 -15.34 19.55
CA GLU A 112 -21.24 -14.35 20.62
C GLU A 112 -22.18 -13.19 20.28
N TRP A 113 -22.04 -12.62 19.09
CA TRP A 113 -22.90 -11.52 18.61
C TRP A 113 -24.38 -11.92 18.56
N GLY A 114 -24.68 -13.15 18.13
CA GLY A 114 -26.05 -13.69 18.15
C GLY A 114 -26.63 -13.93 19.55
N SER A 115 -25.79 -13.94 20.59
CA SER A 115 -26.19 -14.15 21.99
C SER A 115 -26.26 -12.86 22.83
N LEU A 116 -25.95 -11.71 22.24
CA LEU A 116 -26.01 -10.43 22.91
C LEU A 116 -27.44 -10.12 23.39
N SER A 117 -27.56 -9.60 24.61
CA SER A 117 -28.84 -9.41 25.30
C SER A 117 -29.51 -8.05 25.05
N GLY A 118 -28.95 -7.20 24.19
CA GLY A 118 -29.52 -5.88 23.88
C GLY A 118 -30.84 -5.96 23.12
N GLU A 119 -31.40 -4.78 22.84
CA GLU A 119 -32.73 -4.62 22.25
C GLU A 119 -32.75 -4.99 20.75
N TYR A 120 -31.63 -4.78 20.05
CA TYR A 120 -31.55 -4.94 18.60
C TYR A 120 -30.63 -6.11 18.21
N PRO A 121 -31.16 -7.22 17.67
CA PRO A 121 -30.35 -8.38 17.33
C PRO A 121 -29.34 -8.07 16.22
N VAL A 122 -28.23 -8.81 16.21
CA VAL A 122 -27.14 -8.64 15.23
C VAL A 122 -27.34 -9.59 14.05
N VAL A 123 -27.20 -9.07 12.84
CA VAL A 123 -27.30 -9.79 11.57
C VAL A 123 -26.04 -9.54 10.77
N VAL A 124 -25.45 -10.58 10.18
CA VAL A 124 -24.26 -10.47 9.33
C VAL A 124 -24.65 -10.69 7.88
N LEU A 125 -24.12 -9.86 6.97
CA LEU A 125 -24.26 -10.00 5.53
C LEU A 125 -22.91 -9.70 4.87
N SER A 126 -22.37 -10.67 4.13
CA SER A 126 -21.21 -10.44 3.27
C SER A 126 -21.65 -10.16 1.83
N ILE A 127 -21.03 -9.20 1.15
CA ILE A 127 -21.30 -8.85 -0.25
C ILE A 127 -20.03 -8.90 -1.09
N ALA A 128 -20.04 -9.79 -2.09
CA ALA A 128 -18.99 -9.87 -3.08
C ALA A 128 -18.95 -8.61 -3.96
N SER A 129 -17.84 -7.88 -3.91
CA SER A 129 -17.69 -6.55 -4.50
C SER A 129 -16.98 -6.55 -5.85
N TRP A 130 -16.27 -7.64 -6.20
CA TRP A 130 -15.53 -7.77 -7.47
C TRP A 130 -16.34 -8.42 -8.58
N TYR A 131 -17.62 -8.07 -8.71
CA TYR A 131 -18.57 -8.63 -9.70
C TYR A 131 -18.22 -8.33 -11.18
N GLY A 132 -17.15 -7.56 -11.45
CA GLY A 132 -16.56 -7.40 -12.79
C GLY A 132 -15.53 -8.48 -13.15
N TYR A 133 -15.02 -9.20 -12.15
CA TYR A 133 -13.97 -10.23 -12.29
C TYR A 133 -14.40 -11.60 -11.75
N GLU A 134 -15.26 -11.62 -10.74
CA GLU A 134 -15.74 -12.82 -10.06
C GLU A 134 -17.22 -13.03 -10.40
N SER A 135 -17.54 -14.20 -10.96
CA SER A 135 -18.92 -14.57 -11.30
C SER A 135 -19.69 -15.06 -10.08
N TYR A 136 -21.03 -14.99 -10.16
CA TYR A 136 -21.92 -15.56 -9.15
C TYR A 136 -21.58 -17.03 -8.82
N GLU A 137 -21.26 -17.84 -9.84
CA GLU A 137 -20.91 -19.25 -9.66
C GLU A 137 -19.58 -19.41 -8.91
N GLN A 138 -18.57 -18.58 -9.20
CA GLN A 138 -17.30 -18.62 -8.47
C GLN A 138 -17.51 -18.26 -7.00
N ILE A 139 -18.25 -17.18 -6.75
CA ILE A 139 -18.60 -16.72 -5.41
C ILE A 139 -19.36 -17.80 -4.63
N ASN A 140 -20.36 -18.43 -5.25
CA ASN A 140 -21.13 -19.51 -4.64
C ASN A 140 -20.28 -20.76 -4.34
N ASN A 141 -19.42 -21.18 -5.27
CA ASN A 141 -18.53 -22.33 -5.07
C ASN A 141 -17.47 -22.07 -3.98
N THR A 142 -17.06 -20.81 -3.77
CA THR A 142 -16.04 -20.47 -2.77
C THR A 142 -16.64 -20.26 -1.37
N PHE A 143 -17.72 -19.51 -1.23
CA PHE A 143 -18.26 -19.15 0.09
C PHE A 143 -19.55 -19.90 0.45
N GLY A 144 -20.26 -20.42 -0.54
CA GLY A 144 -21.54 -21.11 -0.36
C GLY A 144 -21.42 -22.63 -0.22
N ASP A 145 -20.34 -23.24 -0.71
CA ASP A 145 -20.10 -24.69 -0.63
C ASP A 145 -19.50 -25.08 0.73
N ASN A 146 -20.17 -25.98 1.46
CA ASN A 146 -19.72 -26.47 2.76
C ASN A 146 -18.38 -27.22 2.70
N ASP A 147 -18.01 -27.75 1.53
CA ASP A 147 -16.73 -28.45 1.34
C ASP A 147 -15.57 -27.48 1.02
N SER A 148 -15.86 -26.19 0.85
CA SER A 148 -14.87 -25.14 0.65
C SER A 148 -14.15 -24.79 1.95
N ASP A 149 -12.84 -24.56 1.86
CA ASP A 149 -12.02 -24.02 2.95
C ASP A 149 -12.38 -22.58 3.32
N LYS A 150 -13.13 -21.90 2.45
CA LYS A 150 -13.61 -20.52 2.64
C LYS A 150 -15.12 -20.44 2.84
N TYR A 151 -15.78 -21.53 3.22
CA TYR A 151 -17.21 -21.53 3.50
C TYR A 151 -17.61 -20.44 4.54
N MET A 152 -18.76 -19.80 4.32
CA MET A 152 -19.34 -18.80 5.24
C MET A 152 -20.70 -19.27 5.75
N ALA A 153 -20.84 -19.40 7.07
CA ALA A 153 -22.06 -19.89 7.72
C ALA A 153 -23.17 -18.83 7.86
N TRP A 154 -22.99 -17.64 7.30
CA TRP A 154 -23.94 -16.53 7.29
C TRP A 154 -24.30 -16.11 5.86
N PRO A 155 -25.33 -15.27 5.66
CA PRO A 155 -25.75 -14.83 4.34
C PRO A 155 -24.65 -14.17 3.52
N VAL A 156 -24.55 -14.57 2.25
CA VAL A 156 -23.62 -13.99 1.28
C VAL A 156 -24.38 -13.58 0.03
N ALA A 157 -24.16 -12.36 -0.42
CA ALA A 157 -24.78 -11.78 -1.60
C ALA A 157 -23.76 -11.33 -2.64
N ASN A 158 -24.25 -11.18 -3.87
CA ASN A 158 -23.48 -10.62 -4.97
C ASN A 158 -23.83 -9.14 -5.15
N GLY A 159 -22.81 -8.30 -5.16
CA GLY A 159 -22.97 -6.89 -5.51
C GLY A 159 -23.27 -6.69 -6.99
N GLY A 160 -23.44 -5.43 -7.39
CA GLY A 160 -23.60 -5.09 -8.80
C GLY A 160 -23.50 -3.59 -9.08
N THR A 161 -23.50 -3.26 -10.37
CA THR A 161 -23.42 -1.87 -10.88
C THR A 161 -24.75 -1.12 -10.82
N LYS A 162 -25.86 -1.82 -10.55
CA LYS A 162 -27.22 -1.28 -10.54
C LYS A 162 -28.04 -1.88 -9.40
N VAL A 163 -27.50 -1.79 -8.18
CA VAL A 163 -28.12 -2.37 -6.97
C VAL A 163 -28.42 -1.33 -5.91
N ILE A 164 -27.75 -0.17 -5.92
CA ILE A 164 -28.08 0.95 -5.03
C ILE A 164 -29.38 1.58 -5.48
N LEU A 165 -30.29 1.84 -4.54
CA LEU A 165 -31.57 2.47 -4.77
C LEU A 165 -31.43 3.98 -4.54
N LEU A 166 -31.67 4.79 -5.59
CA LEU A 166 -31.57 6.25 -5.52
C LEU A 166 -32.96 6.89 -5.40
N GLU A 167 -33.03 8.07 -4.78
CA GLU A 167 -34.29 8.79 -4.53
C GLU A 167 -35.05 9.17 -5.82
N ASP A 168 -34.34 9.33 -6.93
CA ASP A 168 -34.89 9.63 -8.26
C ASP A 168 -35.43 8.39 -9.01
N GLY A 169 -35.30 7.21 -8.40
CA GLY A 169 -35.69 5.92 -8.99
C GLY A 169 -34.63 5.35 -9.94
N GLU A 170 -33.48 6.00 -10.11
CA GLU A 170 -32.33 5.40 -10.79
C GLU A 170 -31.65 4.37 -9.89
N ARG A 171 -30.76 3.56 -10.49
CA ARG A 171 -29.94 2.58 -9.75
C ARG A 171 -28.46 2.90 -9.87
N GLY A 172 -27.77 2.83 -8.75
CA GLY A 172 -26.33 3.10 -8.66
C GLY A 172 -25.47 1.86 -8.44
N ASP A 173 -24.16 2.06 -8.55
CA ASP A 173 -23.12 1.07 -8.33
C ASP A 173 -22.80 0.94 -6.83
N LEU A 174 -22.89 -0.29 -6.29
CA LEU A 174 -22.57 -0.59 -4.89
C LEU A 174 -21.16 -0.14 -4.47
N VAL A 175 -20.17 -0.46 -5.29
CA VAL A 175 -18.74 -0.19 -5.03
C VAL A 175 -18.50 1.32 -5.00
N GLU A 176 -19.24 2.07 -5.80
CA GLU A 176 -19.15 3.52 -5.82
C GLU A 176 -19.75 4.14 -4.55
N TYR A 177 -20.94 3.74 -4.13
CA TYR A 177 -21.64 4.38 -3.01
C TYR A 177 -21.08 4.01 -1.64
N TYR A 178 -20.56 2.79 -1.48
CA TYR A 178 -19.93 2.33 -0.25
C TYR A 178 -18.42 2.54 -0.21
N SER A 179 -17.82 3.00 -1.31
CA SER A 179 -16.36 3.01 -1.50
C SER A 179 -15.73 1.61 -1.37
N ALA A 180 -16.49 0.55 -1.68
CA ALA A 180 -16.08 -0.86 -1.59
C ALA A 180 -15.12 -1.30 -2.71
N GLN A 181 -14.33 -0.35 -3.23
CA GLN A 181 -13.16 -0.61 -4.08
C GLN A 181 -11.89 -0.78 -3.26
N ALA A 182 -11.88 -0.22 -2.05
CA ALA A 182 -10.83 -0.41 -1.05
C ALA A 182 -11.20 -1.55 -0.10
N ILE A 183 -11.46 -2.75 -0.65
CA ILE A 183 -11.70 -3.93 0.19
C ILE A 183 -10.39 -4.41 0.85
N PRO A 184 -10.45 -4.98 2.07
CA PRO A 184 -11.66 -5.31 2.81
C PRO A 184 -12.37 -4.06 3.38
N LEU A 185 -13.69 -4.10 3.48
CA LEU A 185 -14.49 -3.05 4.09
C LEU A 185 -15.58 -3.71 4.93
N ALA A 186 -15.51 -3.59 6.25
CA ALA A 186 -16.53 -4.04 7.17
C ALA A 186 -17.20 -2.83 7.83
N LEU A 187 -18.53 -2.83 7.89
CA LEU A 187 -19.33 -1.77 8.49
C LEU A 187 -20.23 -2.35 9.57
N VAL A 188 -20.47 -1.56 10.61
CA VAL A 188 -21.57 -1.80 11.57
C VAL A 188 -22.62 -0.74 11.32
N ILE A 189 -23.84 -1.18 11.04
CA ILE A 189 -25.00 -0.32 10.80
C ILE A 189 -25.95 -0.51 11.97
N ASP A 190 -26.36 0.59 12.61
CA ASP A 190 -27.30 0.56 13.71
C ASP A 190 -28.73 0.22 13.24
N HIS A 191 -29.62 0.00 14.21
CA HIS A 191 -31.02 -0.34 13.97
C HIS A 191 -31.80 0.73 13.19
N GLU A 192 -31.33 1.98 13.21
CA GLU A 192 -31.88 3.11 12.44
C GLU A 192 -31.19 3.26 11.08
N GLY A 193 -30.27 2.38 10.68
CA GLY A 193 -29.62 2.39 9.38
C GLY A 193 -28.44 3.35 9.22
N PHE A 194 -27.89 3.87 10.31
CA PHE A 194 -26.68 4.69 10.28
C PHE A 194 -25.45 3.83 10.51
N VAL A 195 -24.38 4.12 9.77
CA VAL A 195 -23.10 3.45 10.01
C VAL A 195 -22.50 4.00 11.30
N VAL A 196 -22.08 3.12 12.22
CA VAL A 196 -21.52 3.46 13.54
C VAL A 196 -20.09 2.97 13.72
N ALA A 197 -19.64 2.02 12.91
CA ALA A 197 -18.24 1.65 12.80
C ALA A 197 -17.89 1.26 11.37
N LYS A 198 -16.61 1.41 11.06
CA LYS A 198 -16.02 1.08 9.77
C LYS A 198 -14.60 0.58 9.98
N GLU A 199 -14.30 -0.56 9.37
CA GLU A 199 -12.97 -1.14 9.34
C GLU A 199 -12.55 -1.43 7.90
N ASN A 200 -11.31 -1.07 7.56
CA ASN A 200 -10.75 -1.18 6.20
C ASN A 200 -9.51 -2.09 6.15
N THR A 201 -9.25 -2.84 7.22
CA THR A 201 -8.18 -3.83 7.28
C THR A 201 -8.63 -5.07 8.05
N GLY A 202 -8.10 -6.22 7.68
CA GLY A 202 -8.31 -7.47 8.41
C GLY A 202 -7.52 -7.57 9.72
N THR A 203 -6.56 -6.65 9.94
CA THR A 203 -5.68 -6.63 11.12
C THR A 203 -5.63 -5.23 11.73
N PRO A 204 -6.72 -4.75 12.37
CA PRO A 204 -6.77 -3.44 12.97
C PRO A 204 -5.79 -3.31 14.16
N LEU A 205 -5.18 -2.14 14.31
CA LEU A 205 -4.13 -1.88 15.33
C LEU A 205 -4.67 -1.92 16.76
N ASP A 206 -5.96 -1.71 16.95
CA ASP A 206 -6.64 -1.79 18.25
C ASP A 206 -7.19 -3.19 18.54
N ASN A 207 -6.91 -4.18 17.67
CA ASN A 207 -7.36 -5.56 17.78
C ASN A 207 -8.89 -5.66 17.89
N TRP A 208 -9.59 -5.03 16.95
CA TRP A 208 -11.04 -5.06 16.79
C TRP A 208 -11.85 -4.38 17.90
N LYS A 209 -11.20 -3.83 18.94
CA LYS A 209 -11.89 -3.25 20.11
C LYS A 209 -12.89 -2.17 19.74
N SER A 210 -12.54 -1.24 18.85
CA SER A 210 -13.48 -0.19 18.42
C SER A 210 -14.67 -0.75 17.66
N PHE A 211 -14.45 -1.78 16.84
CA PHE A 211 -15.49 -2.46 16.07
C PHE A 211 -16.45 -3.22 17.00
N GLU A 212 -15.93 -4.02 17.94
CA GLU A 212 -16.73 -4.75 18.93
C GLU A 212 -17.54 -3.82 19.83
N ASN A 213 -16.91 -2.76 20.35
CA ASN A 213 -17.61 -1.77 21.18
C ASN A 213 -18.77 -1.11 20.41
N ALA A 214 -18.63 -0.88 19.11
CA ALA A 214 -19.70 -0.33 18.30
C ALA A 214 -20.84 -1.33 18.06
N ILE A 215 -20.56 -2.62 17.92
CA ILE A 215 -21.57 -3.68 17.85
C ILE A 215 -22.36 -3.74 19.17
N GLU A 216 -21.66 -3.78 20.32
CA GLU A 216 -22.30 -3.82 21.64
C GLU A 216 -23.16 -2.58 21.90
N ALA A 217 -22.63 -1.39 21.56
CA ALA A 217 -23.36 -0.13 21.69
C ALA A 217 -24.59 -0.12 20.76
N ALA A 218 -24.46 -0.58 19.51
CA ALA A 218 -25.56 -0.62 18.55
C ALA A 218 -26.65 -1.62 18.97
N ASN A 219 -26.23 -2.78 19.50
CA ASN A 219 -27.12 -3.82 20.03
C ASN A 219 -27.93 -3.29 21.23
N SER A 220 -27.33 -2.44 22.05
CA SER A 220 -27.98 -1.76 23.18
C SER A 220 -28.77 -0.51 22.78
N GLY A 221 -28.67 -0.05 21.53
CA GLY A 221 -29.32 1.18 21.05
C GLY A 221 -28.59 2.48 21.44
N GLU A 222 -27.35 2.40 21.91
CA GLU A 222 -26.57 3.53 22.45
C GLU A 222 -25.47 4.02 21.48
N ALA A 223 -25.54 3.66 20.20
CA ALA A 223 -24.51 3.98 19.20
C ALA A 223 -24.72 5.32 18.46
N GLU A 224 -25.67 6.16 18.87
CA GLU A 224 -25.98 7.43 18.19
C GLU A 224 -24.76 8.37 18.11
N ASP A 225 -23.93 8.41 19.17
CA ASP A 225 -22.72 9.22 19.23
C ASP A 225 -21.58 8.69 18.33
N LEU A 226 -21.70 7.46 17.82
CA LEU A 226 -20.71 6.81 16.96
C LEU A 226 -21.01 6.96 15.47
N ARG A 227 -22.14 7.59 15.11
CA ARG A 227 -22.61 7.67 13.73
C ARG A 227 -21.62 8.39 12.82
N ILE A 228 -21.32 7.76 11.68
CA ILE A 228 -20.47 8.26 10.62
C ILE A 228 -21.24 8.27 9.29
N GLY A 229 -21.09 9.33 8.51
CA GLY A 229 -21.64 9.38 7.16
C GLY A 229 -20.78 8.57 6.20
N ILE A 230 -21.41 7.83 5.29
CA ILE A 230 -20.70 7.21 4.16
C ILE A 230 -20.69 8.18 2.98
N ALA A 231 -19.50 8.42 2.44
CA ALA A 231 -19.33 9.20 1.23
C ALA A 231 -19.22 8.26 0.03
N LYS A 232 -19.99 8.60 -1.01
CA LYS A 232 -19.76 8.06 -2.35
C LYS A 232 -18.29 8.26 -2.72
N ALA A 233 -17.65 7.21 -3.22
CA ALA A 233 -16.28 7.20 -3.67
C ALA A 233 -15.98 8.42 -4.52
N ASP A 234 -15.11 9.29 -4.01
CA ASP A 234 -14.76 10.51 -4.74
C ASP A 234 -13.82 10.16 -5.90
N ARG A 235 -14.43 9.87 -7.06
CA ARG A 235 -13.73 9.80 -8.36
C ARG A 235 -13.37 11.19 -8.88
N SER A 236 -13.60 12.26 -8.11
CA SER A 236 -13.14 13.58 -8.52
C SER A 236 -11.62 13.57 -8.72
N VAL A 237 -11.20 14.31 -9.75
CA VAL A 237 -9.80 14.57 -10.05
C VAL A 237 -9.04 15.02 -8.80
N GLN A 238 -9.69 15.75 -7.90
CA GLN A 238 -9.09 16.26 -6.66
C GLN A 238 -8.89 15.17 -5.60
N GLY A 239 -9.90 14.32 -5.35
CA GLY A 239 -9.78 13.21 -4.38
C GLY A 239 -8.70 12.22 -4.78
N VAL A 240 -8.70 11.83 -6.06
CA VAL A 240 -7.70 10.91 -6.64
C VAL A 240 -6.28 11.51 -6.58
N PHE A 241 -6.14 12.81 -6.83
CA PHE A 241 -4.87 13.52 -6.71
C PHE A 241 -4.30 13.51 -5.28
N ILE A 242 -5.16 13.73 -4.27
CA ILE A 242 -4.74 13.75 -2.86
C ILE A 242 -4.25 12.37 -2.40
N ILE A 243 -4.95 11.30 -2.77
CA ILE A 243 -4.53 9.92 -2.45
C ILE A 243 -3.18 9.62 -3.10
N GLY A 244 -3.00 10.00 -4.36
CA GLY A 244 -1.72 9.89 -5.06
C GLY A 244 -0.60 10.63 -4.32
N LEU A 245 -0.87 11.84 -3.81
CA LEU A 245 0.09 12.65 -3.05
C LEU A 245 0.56 11.92 -1.78
N PHE A 246 -0.37 11.41 -0.97
CA PHE A 246 -0.03 10.66 0.25
C PHE A 246 0.74 9.37 -0.05
N LEU A 247 0.32 8.63 -1.09
CA LEU A 247 1.03 7.44 -1.51
C LEU A 247 2.46 7.77 -1.95
N GLY A 248 2.67 8.89 -2.64
CA GLY A 248 4.01 9.37 -3.01
C GLY A 248 4.92 9.64 -1.80
N ILE A 249 4.36 10.15 -0.69
CA ILE A 249 5.12 10.35 0.55
C ILE A 249 5.57 9.00 1.12
N LEU A 250 4.66 8.02 1.15
CA LEU A 250 4.94 6.68 1.64
C LEU A 250 6.02 5.99 0.78
N VAL A 251 5.92 6.10 -0.54
CA VAL A 251 6.92 5.57 -1.48
C VAL A 251 8.29 6.21 -1.27
N TYR A 252 8.36 7.53 -1.09
CA TYR A 252 9.64 8.24 -0.86
C TYR A 252 10.34 7.77 0.43
N PHE A 253 9.59 7.59 1.51
CA PHE A 253 10.14 7.12 2.79
C PHE A 253 10.25 5.59 2.90
N SER A 254 10.11 4.88 1.78
CA SER A 254 10.27 3.43 1.73
C SER A 254 11.62 2.98 2.32
N PRO A 255 11.63 1.99 3.22
CA PRO A 255 12.85 1.50 3.88
C PRO A 255 13.91 0.98 2.88
N CYS A 256 13.50 0.63 1.67
CA CYS A 256 14.38 0.11 0.62
C CYS A 256 15.08 1.18 -0.22
N ALA A 257 14.55 2.41 -0.23
CA ALA A 257 15.20 3.55 -0.87
C ALA A 257 16.23 4.23 0.05
N PHE A 258 16.05 4.07 1.36
CA PHE A 258 16.92 4.65 2.39
C PHE A 258 18.43 4.40 2.19
N PRO A 259 18.90 3.20 1.78
CA PRO A 259 20.33 2.91 1.63
C PRO A 259 20.98 3.65 0.45
N VAL A 260 20.16 4.09 -0.52
CA VAL A 260 20.62 4.73 -1.75
C VAL A 260 20.91 6.22 -1.52
N LEU A 261 20.16 6.86 -0.62
CA LEU A 261 20.22 8.29 -0.33
C LEU A 261 21.61 8.80 0.14
N PRO A 262 22.33 8.13 1.06
CA PRO A 262 23.70 8.50 1.43
C PRO A 262 24.69 8.50 0.27
N SER A 263 24.51 7.58 -0.70
CA SER A 263 25.38 7.48 -1.86
C SER A 263 25.21 8.71 -2.77
N TYR A 264 23.97 9.18 -2.95
CA TYR A 264 23.68 10.41 -3.66
C TYR A 264 24.20 11.65 -2.99
N ILE A 265 23.99 11.76 -1.68
CA ILE A 265 24.51 12.90 -0.93
C ILE A 265 26.04 12.92 -1.02
N THR A 266 26.69 11.77 -0.87
CA THR A 266 28.16 11.68 -0.99
C THR A 266 28.64 12.09 -2.37
N TYR A 267 27.96 11.65 -3.43
CA TYR A 267 28.26 12.02 -4.81
C TYR A 267 28.03 13.51 -5.09
N TYR A 268 26.91 14.07 -4.65
CA TYR A 268 26.60 15.50 -4.77
C TYR A 268 27.62 16.37 -4.01
N LEU A 269 28.01 15.94 -2.82
CA LEU A 269 29.00 16.64 -2.02
C LEU A 269 30.41 16.52 -2.60
N SER A 270 30.81 15.36 -3.14
CA SER A 270 32.12 15.20 -3.79
C SER A 270 32.24 16.07 -5.04
N LEU A 271 31.16 16.14 -5.83
CA LEU A 271 31.02 17.06 -6.95
C LEU A 271 31.22 18.51 -6.53
N GLY A 272 30.60 18.90 -5.43
CA GLY A 272 30.68 20.26 -4.92
C GLY A 272 32.01 20.63 -4.25
N MET A 273 32.83 19.66 -3.84
CA MET A 273 34.18 19.89 -3.30
C MET A 273 35.25 19.95 -4.39
N LYS A 274 35.04 19.23 -5.50
CA LYS A 274 35.97 19.15 -6.64
C LYS A 274 35.60 20.08 -7.80
N GLU A 275 34.67 21.01 -7.57
CA GLU A 275 34.19 21.93 -8.60
C GLU A 275 35.34 22.71 -9.25
N ASP A 276 36.25 23.26 -8.44
CA ASP A 276 37.38 24.04 -8.94
C ASP A 276 38.41 23.16 -9.67
N GLU A 277 38.70 21.95 -9.15
CA GLU A 277 39.63 21.00 -9.80
C GLU A 277 39.10 20.50 -11.17
N LEU A 278 37.81 20.16 -11.26
CA LEU A 278 37.20 19.67 -12.50
C LEU A 278 37.07 20.77 -13.56
N ARG A 279 36.95 22.03 -13.12
CA ARG A 279 36.92 23.22 -13.98
C ARG A 279 38.32 23.57 -14.48
N GLU A 280 39.33 23.52 -13.62
CA GLU A 280 40.74 23.71 -14.01
C GLU A 280 41.24 22.62 -14.97
N ALA A 281 40.76 21.39 -14.80
CA ALA A 281 41.04 20.28 -15.71
C ALA A 281 40.31 20.38 -17.08
N GLY A 282 39.47 21.39 -17.31
CA GLY A 282 38.73 21.58 -18.56
C GLY A 282 37.64 20.53 -18.83
N LYS A 283 37.29 19.70 -17.83
CA LYS A 283 36.37 18.55 -17.97
C LYS A 283 34.88 18.94 -17.91
N ILE A 284 34.57 20.16 -17.47
CA ILE A 284 33.21 20.68 -17.34
C ILE A 284 33.10 22.03 -18.05
N THR A 285 32.23 22.12 -19.05
CA THR A 285 31.91 23.36 -19.77
C THR A 285 30.73 24.08 -19.10
N GLY A 286 30.90 24.63 -17.88
CA GLY A 286 29.85 25.41 -17.21
C GLY A 286 29.95 25.48 -15.68
N ARG A 287 28.99 26.17 -15.06
CA ARG A 287 28.77 26.17 -13.60
C ARG A 287 28.20 24.83 -13.15
N LEU A 288 28.58 24.35 -11.95
CA LEU A 288 27.92 23.19 -11.35
C LEU A 288 26.42 23.48 -11.13
N PRO A 289 25.53 22.49 -11.32
CA PRO A 289 24.11 22.68 -11.05
C PRO A 289 23.87 23.01 -9.57
N SER A 290 23.02 24.01 -9.31
CA SER A 290 22.58 24.36 -7.95
C SER A 290 21.86 23.19 -7.26
N SER A 291 21.74 23.19 -5.93
CA SER A 291 20.98 22.16 -5.19
C SER A 291 19.57 21.93 -5.75
N PHE A 292 18.93 23.01 -6.22
CA PHE A 292 17.61 22.96 -6.86
C PHE A 292 17.67 22.29 -8.25
N GLU A 293 18.67 22.62 -9.07
CA GLU A 293 18.87 21.95 -10.37
C GLU A 293 19.18 20.46 -10.20
N VAL A 294 20.01 20.11 -9.21
CA VAL A 294 20.36 18.71 -8.92
C VAL A 294 19.14 17.92 -8.48
N GLY A 295 18.36 18.45 -7.53
CA GLY A 295 17.09 17.86 -7.14
C GLY A 295 16.10 17.76 -8.30
N GLY A 296 16.06 18.77 -9.17
CA GLY A 296 15.21 18.80 -10.37
C GLY A 296 15.58 17.72 -11.41
N PHE A 297 16.86 17.51 -11.69
CA PHE A 297 17.30 16.44 -12.60
C PHE A 297 17.03 15.05 -12.02
N ALA A 298 17.26 14.86 -10.71
CA ALA A 298 16.89 13.62 -10.04
C ALA A 298 15.37 13.37 -10.11
N ALA A 299 14.56 14.39 -9.82
CA ALA A 299 13.11 14.31 -9.93
C ALA A 299 12.62 14.00 -11.35
N LEU A 300 13.25 14.57 -12.39
CA LEU A 300 12.94 14.20 -13.79
C LEU A 300 13.23 12.71 -14.07
N GLY A 301 14.28 12.15 -13.45
CA GLY A 301 14.56 10.72 -13.49
C GLY A 301 13.43 9.90 -12.87
N GLN A 302 12.98 10.29 -11.68
CA GLN A 302 11.87 9.65 -10.98
C GLN A 302 10.57 9.71 -11.79
N LEU A 303 10.25 10.89 -12.35
CA LEU A 303 9.09 11.11 -13.22
C LEU A 303 9.14 10.20 -14.43
N THR A 304 10.31 10.05 -15.06
CA THR A 304 10.44 9.18 -16.23
C THR A 304 10.20 7.71 -15.86
N PHE A 305 10.75 7.26 -14.73
CA PHE A 305 10.55 5.89 -14.25
C PHE A 305 9.07 5.59 -13.97
N PHE A 306 8.41 6.41 -13.15
CA PHE A 306 6.99 6.23 -12.83
C PHE A 306 6.08 6.41 -14.04
N GLY A 307 6.41 7.33 -14.96
CA GLY A 307 5.69 7.49 -16.22
C GLY A 307 5.77 6.25 -17.10
N ILE A 308 6.96 5.65 -17.27
CA ILE A 308 7.12 4.41 -18.04
C ILE A 308 6.38 3.25 -17.38
N VAL A 309 6.51 3.08 -16.06
CA VAL A 309 5.81 2.03 -15.31
C VAL A 309 4.30 2.18 -15.43
N GLY A 310 3.77 3.41 -15.28
CA GLY A 310 2.35 3.70 -15.46
C GLY A 310 1.83 3.36 -16.85
N ILE A 311 2.59 3.71 -17.90
CA ILE A 311 2.24 3.36 -19.29
C ILE A 311 2.22 1.84 -19.50
N ILE A 312 3.21 1.12 -18.95
CA ILE A 312 3.28 -0.34 -19.06
C ILE A 312 2.09 -1.00 -18.37
N ILE A 313 1.73 -0.55 -17.16
CA ILE A 313 0.61 -1.11 -16.40
C ILE A 313 -0.71 -0.84 -17.13
N PHE A 314 -0.92 0.40 -17.61
CA PHE A 314 -2.11 0.77 -18.37
C PHE A 314 -2.25 -0.06 -19.67
N GLY A 315 -1.15 -0.34 -20.36
CA GLY A 315 -1.16 -1.21 -21.54
C GLY A 315 -1.37 -2.70 -21.22
N LEU A 316 -0.95 -3.15 -20.03
CA LEU A 316 -1.07 -4.54 -19.61
C LEU A 316 -2.45 -4.89 -19.06
N SER A 317 -3.15 -3.92 -18.46
CA SER A 317 -4.50 -4.11 -17.90
C SER A 317 -5.55 -4.48 -18.95
N GLU A 318 -5.32 -4.17 -20.23
CA GLU A 318 -6.18 -4.60 -21.34
C GLU A 318 -5.98 -6.08 -21.74
N VAL A 319 -4.87 -6.71 -21.36
CA VAL A 319 -4.43 -7.99 -21.95
C VAL A 319 -4.39 -9.14 -20.95
N ILE A 320 -4.19 -8.88 -19.65
CA ILE A 320 -4.02 -9.94 -18.64
C ILE A 320 -4.87 -9.65 -17.38
N PRO A 321 -5.74 -10.58 -16.94
CA PRO A 321 -6.38 -10.49 -15.63
C PRO A 321 -5.32 -10.65 -14.54
N LEU A 322 -5.06 -9.56 -13.81
CA LEU A 322 -3.94 -9.44 -12.87
C LEU A 322 -4.12 -10.20 -11.55
N SER A 323 -5.34 -10.66 -11.21
CA SER A 323 -5.67 -11.10 -9.85
C SER A 323 -4.76 -12.25 -9.36
N GLY A 324 -4.72 -13.38 -10.08
CA GLY A 324 -3.96 -14.55 -9.63
C GLY A 324 -2.43 -14.46 -9.80
N VAL A 325 -1.93 -13.55 -10.66
CA VAL A 325 -0.49 -13.42 -10.93
C VAL A 325 0.21 -12.55 -9.88
N LEU A 326 -0.50 -11.57 -9.32
CA LEU A 326 0.08 -10.60 -8.38
C LEU A 326 0.66 -11.27 -7.13
N HIS A 327 -0.05 -12.24 -6.54
CA HIS A 327 0.44 -12.98 -5.37
C HIS A 327 1.75 -13.72 -5.66
N THR A 328 1.82 -14.44 -6.77
CA THR A 328 3.02 -15.19 -7.18
C THR A 328 4.20 -14.27 -7.48
N VAL A 329 3.94 -13.14 -8.15
CA VAL A 329 4.96 -12.11 -8.43
C VAL A 329 5.46 -11.46 -7.13
N ALA A 330 4.58 -11.17 -6.18
CA ALA A 330 4.93 -10.59 -4.89
C ALA A 330 5.84 -11.52 -4.07
N ILE A 331 5.53 -12.83 -4.02
CA ILE A 331 6.40 -13.83 -3.39
C ILE A 331 7.77 -13.87 -4.07
N ALA A 332 7.82 -13.83 -5.40
CA ALA A 332 9.08 -13.82 -6.14
C ALA A 332 9.94 -12.58 -5.82
N ILE A 333 9.31 -11.40 -5.73
CA ILE A 333 9.98 -10.15 -5.32
C ILE A 333 10.50 -10.25 -3.88
N ALA A 334 9.71 -10.82 -2.96
CA ALA A 334 10.10 -10.96 -1.57
C ALA A 334 11.37 -11.83 -1.40
N TRP A 335 11.43 -12.96 -2.10
CA TRP A 335 12.65 -13.79 -2.17
C TRP A 335 13.83 -13.05 -2.80
N LEU A 336 13.59 -12.29 -3.86
CA LEU A 336 14.61 -11.47 -4.52
C LEU A 336 15.18 -10.42 -3.56
N LEU A 337 14.34 -9.76 -2.75
CA LEU A 337 14.77 -8.80 -1.73
C LEU A 337 15.62 -9.44 -0.64
N LEU A 338 15.24 -10.63 -0.16
CA LEU A 338 16.05 -11.38 0.82
C LEU A 338 17.43 -11.74 0.28
N ILE A 339 17.48 -12.22 -0.97
CA ILE A 339 18.73 -12.60 -1.64
C ILE A 339 19.61 -11.37 -1.85
N LEU A 340 19.05 -10.28 -2.39
CA LEU A 340 19.79 -9.04 -2.63
C LEU A 340 20.29 -8.39 -1.33
N GLY A 341 19.45 -8.34 -0.28
CA GLY A 341 19.84 -7.84 1.03
C GLY A 341 20.99 -8.66 1.65
N SER A 342 20.90 -9.99 1.58
CA SER A 342 21.95 -10.90 2.06
C SER A 342 23.26 -10.72 1.29
N LEU A 343 23.19 -10.61 -0.04
CA LEU A 343 24.37 -10.37 -0.89
C LEU A 343 25.00 -8.99 -0.63
N MET A 344 24.19 -7.98 -0.31
CA MET A 344 24.67 -6.65 0.05
C MET A 344 25.40 -6.66 1.40
N LEU A 345 24.92 -7.46 2.36
CA LEU A 345 25.55 -7.64 3.67
C LEU A 345 26.89 -8.40 3.57
N LEU A 346 26.95 -9.46 2.77
CA LEU A 346 28.12 -10.33 2.61
C LEU A 346 29.21 -9.77 1.67
N GLY A 347 29.03 -8.55 1.16
CA GLY A 347 30.02 -7.87 0.31
C GLY A 347 30.18 -8.46 -1.11
N TRP A 348 29.42 -9.51 -1.47
CA TRP A 348 29.43 -10.10 -2.82
C TRP A 348 28.83 -9.17 -3.88
N THR A 349 28.25 -8.05 -3.47
CA THR A 349 27.84 -6.99 -4.40
C THR A 349 28.95 -6.54 -5.34
N SER A 350 30.24 -6.72 -5.06
CA SER A 350 31.32 -6.35 -5.99
C SER A 350 31.26 -7.01 -7.38
N HIS A 351 30.82 -8.27 -7.51
CA HIS A 351 30.73 -8.94 -8.82
C HIS A 351 29.44 -8.58 -9.57
N LEU A 352 28.31 -8.53 -8.85
CA LEU A 352 27.02 -8.09 -9.40
C LEU A 352 27.06 -6.60 -9.79
N LEU A 353 27.61 -5.76 -8.92
CA LEU A 353 27.85 -4.36 -9.21
C LEU A 353 28.85 -4.18 -10.34
N ASN A 354 29.87 -5.03 -10.54
CA ASN A 354 30.74 -4.88 -11.72
C ASN A 354 29.97 -5.11 -13.04
N TRP A 355 29.03 -6.06 -13.07
CA TRP A 355 28.18 -6.27 -14.26
C TRP A 355 27.16 -5.15 -14.45
N VAL A 356 26.45 -4.77 -13.39
CA VAL A 356 25.50 -3.65 -13.39
C VAL A 356 26.22 -2.33 -13.69
N GLN A 357 27.42 -2.10 -13.12
CA GLN A 357 28.29 -0.97 -13.42
C GLN A 357 28.79 -1.04 -14.85
N GLY A 358 29.07 -2.21 -15.43
CA GLY A 358 29.39 -2.32 -16.86
C GLY A 358 28.25 -1.83 -17.76
N LEU A 359 27.01 -2.16 -17.41
CA LEU A 359 25.79 -1.66 -18.07
C LEU A 359 25.56 -0.17 -17.79
N LEU A 360 25.75 0.27 -16.55
CA LEU A 360 25.58 1.66 -16.14
C LEU A 360 26.67 2.56 -16.71
N ASN A 361 27.92 2.14 -16.83
CA ASN A 361 29.04 2.89 -17.40
C ASN A 361 28.82 3.22 -18.89
N LYS A 362 27.93 2.49 -19.57
CA LYS A 362 27.49 2.84 -20.92
C LYS A 362 26.62 4.11 -20.94
N TYR A 363 25.96 4.41 -19.82
CA TYR A 363 25.02 5.53 -19.67
C TYR A 363 25.44 6.59 -18.64
N GLN A 364 26.26 6.26 -17.65
CA GLN A 364 26.84 7.13 -16.64
C GLN A 364 28.23 7.58 -17.09
N THR A 365 28.52 8.88 -16.95
CA THR A 365 29.86 9.41 -17.22
C THR A 365 30.67 9.45 -15.93
N MET A 366 31.87 8.90 -15.93
CA MET A 366 32.77 8.93 -14.77
C MET A 366 33.69 10.16 -14.80
N GLU A 367 34.27 10.53 -13.65
CA GLU A 367 35.26 11.61 -13.55
C GLU A 367 36.49 11.36 -14.45
N THR A 368 36.72 10.11 -14.87
CA THR A 368 37.79 9.67 -15.76
C THR A 368 37.50 9.89 -17.25
N ASP A 369 36.26 10.18 -17.63
CA ASP A 369 35.86 10.34 -19.02
C ASP A 369 36.22 11.74 -19.55
N ASP A 370 36.38 11.85 -20.88
CA ASP A 370 36.77 13.10 -21.56
C ASP A 370 35.73 14.22 -21.38
N VAL A 371 34.45 13.87 -21.21
CA VAL A 371 33.36 14.80 -20.92
C VAL A 371 32.56 14.29 -19.74
N PHE A 372 32.62 15.02 -18.62
CA PHE A 372 31.89 14.67 -17.42
C PHE A 372 30.54 15.40 -17.38
N THR A 373 29.44 14.63 -17.27
CA THR A 373 28.06 15.18 -17.28
C THR A 373 27.33 14.95 -15.94
N PRO A 374 27.55 15.82 -14.93
CA PRO A 374 26.91 15.69 -13.61
C PRO A 374 25.38 15.58 -13.68
N ARG A 375 24.74 16.35 -14.57
CA ARG A 375 23.27 16.40 -14.74
C ARG A 375 22.69 15.05 -15.18
N ARG A 376 23.37 14.34 -16.07
CA ARG A 376 22.94 13.02 -16.56
C ARG A 376 23.03 11.95 -15.47
N ASN A 377 24.10 12.01 -14.67
CA ASN A 377 24.27 11.10 -13.54
C ASN A 377 23.19 11.34 -12.46
N MET A 378 22.80 12.59 -12.21
CA MET A 378 21.70 12.89 -11.27
C MET A 378 20.36 12.35 -11.76
N TYR A 379 20.08 12.48 -13.06
CA TYR A 379 18.89 11.90 -13.68
C TYR A 379 18.85 10.36 -13.53
N LEU A 380 19.95 9.68 -13.84
CA LEU A 380 20.05 8.22 -13.69
C LEU A 380 19.94 7.78 -12.23
N TRP A 381 20.45 8.59 -11.30
CA TRP A 381 20.30 8.32 -9.87
C TRP A 381 18.84 8.41 -9.43
N GLY A 382 18.09 9.40 -9.92
CA GLY A 382 16.65 9.49 -9.68
C GLY A 382 15.89 8.24 -10.12
N ILE A 383 16.20 7.70 -11.30
CA ILE A 383 15.63 6.42 -11.77
C ILE A 383 15.96 5.28 -10.80
N GLY A 384 17.24 5.17 -10.40
CA GLY A 384 17.67 4.11 -9.47
C GLY A 384 17.00 4.21 -8.10
N TYR A 385 16.82 5.42 -7.58
CA TYR A 385 16.10 5.65 -6.33
C TYR A 385 14.63 5.25 -6.44
N SER A 386 13.94 5.63 -7.51
CA SER A 386 12.54 5.23 -7.74
C SER A 386 12.37 3.73 -7.92
N ALA A 387 13.29 3.06 -8.62
CA ALA A 387 13.27 1.60 -8.74
C ALA A 387 13.36 0.95 -7.36
N ALA A 388 14.34 1.35 -6.55
CA ALA A 388 14.52 0.82 -5.20
C ALA A 388 13.37 1.15 -4.24
N SER A 389 12.69 2.30 -4.40
CA SER A 389 11.55 2.68 -3.57
C SER A 389 10.29 1.87 -3.87
N VAL A 390 10.06 1.57 -5.16
CA VAL A 390 8.87 0.83 -5.62
C VAL A 390 8.91 -0.61 -5.15
N ASP A 391 10.09 -1.24 -5.11
CA ASP A 391 10.20 -2.66 -4.75
C ASP A 391 9.49 -3.01 -3.44
N CYS A 392 9.68 -2.21 -2.39
CA CYS A 392 9.11 -2.49 -1.06
C CYS A 392 7.75 -1.81 -0.83
N THR A 393 7.27 -1.05 -1.81
CA THR A 393 5.94 -0.40 -1.77
C THR A 393 5.02 -0.90 -2.88
N ALA A 394 5.45 -1.91 -3.64
CA ALA A 394 4.72 -2.51 -4.74
C ALA A 394 3.31 -2.96 -4.34
N ALA A 395 3.17 -3.49 -3.12
CA ALA A 395 1.89 -3.91 -2.55
C ALA A 395 0.87 -2.76 -2.39
N ALA A 396 1.33 -1.51 -2.26
CA ALA A 396 0.45 -0.34 -2.22
C ALA A 396 0.33 0.35 -3.58
N VAL A 397 1.44 0.44 -4.33
CA VAL A 397 1.48 1.15 -5.62
C VAL A 397 0.72 0.41 -6.71
N PHE A 398 0.82 -0.92 -6.80
CA PHE A 398 0.15 -1.67 -7.87
C PHE A 398 -1.38 -1.68 -7.75
N PRO A 399 -1.98 -1.95 -6.58
CA PRO A 399 -3.44 -1.83 -6.43
C PRO A 399 -3.93 -0.41 -6.71
N PHE A 400 -3.20 0.62 -6.26
CA PHE A 400 -3.56 1.99 -6.55
C PHE A 400 -3.53 2.29 -8.06
N VAL A 401 -2.46 1.93 -8.76
CA VAL A 401 -2.38 2.16 -10.22
C VAL A 401 -3.42 1.32 -10.98
N ALA A 402 -3.67 0.08 -10.57
CA ALA A 402 -4.72 -0.76 -11.14
C ALA A 402 -6.11 -0.12 -10.94
N TRP A 403 -6.41 0.37 -9.73
CA TRP A 403 -7.65 1.10 -9.45
C TRP A 403 -7.79 2.35 -10.35
N LEU A 404 -6.71 3.13 -10.54
CA LEU A 404 -6.73 4.27 -11.44
C LEU A 404 -7.11 3.92 -12.88
N THR A 405 -6.77 2.71 -13.37
CA THR A 405 -7.17 2.27 -14.72
C THR A 405 -8.68 2.07 -14.85
N VAL A 406 -9.36 1.73 -13.75
CA VAL A 406 -10.82 1.48 -13.72
C VAL A 406 -11.61 2.79 -13.53
N VAL A 407 -11.06 3.76 -12.80
CA VAL A 407 -11.74 5.03 -12.49
C VAL A 407 -11.86 5.93 -13.72
N GLY A 408 -10.89 5.87 -14.64
CA GLY A 408 -10.92 6.58 -15.92
C GLY A 408 -9.66 7.40 -16.22
N ASN A 409 -9.48 7.81 -17.47
CA ASN A 409 -8.23 8.44 -17.96
C ASN A 409 -7.87 9.74 -17.24
N GLU A 410 -8.84 10.60 -16.90
CA GLU A 410 -8.57 11.86 -16.21
C GLU A 410 -8.12 11.64 -14.76
N ALA A 411 -8.78 10.72 -14.05
CA ALA A 411 -8.40 10.30 -12.71
C ALA A 411 -7.03 9.62 -12.69
N PHE A 412 -6.71 8.81 -13.71
CA PHE A 412 -5.41 8.18 -13.85
C PHE A 412 -4.27 9.20 -13.91
N ILE A 413 -4.43 10.23 -14.74
CA ILE A 413 -3.45 11.33 -14.85
C ILE A 413 -3.36 12.10 -13.54
N ALA A 414 -4.47 12.35 -12.86
CA ALA A 414 -4.50 13.07 -11.60
C ALA A 414 -3.81 12.30 -10.46
N GLY A 415 -4.10 10.99 -10.33
CA GLY A 415 -3.52 10.13 -9.29
C GLY A 415 -2.03 9.90 -9.48
N LEU A 416 -1.59 9.57 -10.69
CA LEU A 416 -0.16 9.49 -11.01
C LEU A 416 0.52 10.85 -10.88
N GLY A 417 -0.16 11.93 -11.28
CA GLY A 417 0.31 13.30 -11.10
C GLY A 417 0.57 13.64 -9.63
N GLY A 418 -0.37 13.29 -8.74
CA GLY A 418 -0.22 13.46 -7.29
C GLY A 418 0.98 12.70 -6.74
N LEU A 419 1.12 11.42 -7.12
CA LEU A 419 2.26 10.58 -6.72
C LEU A 419 3.59 11.18 -7.18
N ILE A 420 3.69 11.55 -8.46
CA ILE A 420 4.91 12.09 -9.06
C ILE A 420 5.26 13.44 -8.44
N ILE A 421 4.29 14.34 -8.25
CA ILE A 421 4.50 15.67 -7.66
C ILE A 421 5.00 15.53 -6.23
N SER A 422 4.40 14.63 -5.44
CA SER A 422 4.81 14.37 -4.06
C SER A 422 6.26 13.91 -3.96
N VAL A 423 6.63 12.85 -4.70
CA VAL A 423 7.99 12.29 -4.71
C VAL A 423 9.01 13.31 -5.21
N THR A 424 8.68 14.06 -6.27
CA THR A 424 9.52 15.11 -6.85
C THR A 424 9.76 16.25 -5.86
N MET A 425 8.70 16.73 -5.22
CA MET A 425 8.76 17.82 -4.25
C MET A 425 9.62 17.42 -3.05
N LEU A 426 9.44 16.21 -2.53
CA LEU A 426 10.26 15.68 -1.43
C LEU A 426 11.74 15.56 -1.82
N MET A 427 12.04 15.05 -3.03
CA MET A 427 13.42 14.93 -3.51
C MET A 427 14.12 16.30 -3.56
N ILE A 428 13.43 17.33 -4.08
CA ILE A 428 13.97 18.68 -4.14
C ILE A 428 14.19 19.25 -2.73
N ILE A 429 13.19 19.13 -1.84
CA ILE A 429 13.27 19.62 -0.46
C ILE A 429 14.46 18.98 0.28
N VAL A 430 14.58 17.66 0.24
CA VAL A 430 15.67 16.94 0.92
C VAL A 430 17.03 17.32 0.33
N THR A 431 17.13 17.42 -1.00
CA THR A 431 18.39 17.83 -1.65
C THR A 431 18.81 19.24 -1.25
N VAL A 432 17.86 20.17 -1.15
CA VAL A 432 18.12 21.55 -0.71
C VAL A 432 18.55 21.59 0.76
N LEU A 433 17.83 20.90 1.65
CA LEU A 433 18.15 20.82 3.08
C LEU A 433 19.56 20.27 3.32
N VAL A 434 19.90 19.17 2.64
CA VAL A 434 21.24 18.56 2.73
C VAL A 434 22.31 19.49 2.16
N GLY A 435 22.03 20.17 1.05
CA GLY A 435 22.94 21.14 0.44
C GLY A 435 23.26 22.33 1.36
N MET A 436 22.33 22.73 2.23
CA MET A 436 22.53 23.79 3.23
C MET A 436 23.33 23.32 4.45
N GLY A 437 23.25 22.05 4.85
CA GLY A 437 23.92 21.47 6.03
C GLY A 437 25.41 21.09 5.86
N ARG A 438 26.08 21.69 4.87
CA ARG A 438 27.27 21.21 4.13
C ARG A 438 28.58 20.96 4.90
N GLN A 439 28.65 21.05 6.23
CA GLN A 439 29.89 20.74 6.97
C GLN A 439 29.70 19.68 8.07
N ALA A 440 28.68 19.81 8.92
CA ALA A 440 28.40 18.82 9.96
C ALA A 440 27.93 17.48 9.37
N MET A 441 27.15 17.52 8.28
CA MET A 441 26.58 16.33 7.65
C MET A 441 27.62 15.50 6.89
N ILE A 442 28.66 16.14 6.34
CA ILE A 442 29.71 15.46 5.56
C ILE A 442 30.56 14.54 6.44
N ALA A 443 30.98 15.04 7.62
CA ALA A 443 31.81 14.27 8.55
C ALA A 443 31.04 13.07 9.13
N PHE A 444 29.75 13.25 9.42
CA PHE A 444 28.86 12.18 9.87
C PHE A 444 28.62 11.13 8.77
N LEU A 445 28.26 11.57 7.56
CA LEU A 445 27.97 10.66 6.44
C LEU A 445 29.19 9.84 6.03
N ARG A 446 30.38 10.46 5.91
CA ARG A 446 31.62 9.73 5.57
C ARG A 446 31.98 8.67 6.62
N ARG A 447 31.86 9.02 7.91
CA ARG A 447 32.19 8.12 9.03
C ARG A 447 31.19 6.97 9.16
N SER A 448 29.93 7.21 8.82
CA SER A 448 28.84 6.25 9.02
C SER A 448 28.44 5.49 7.74
N THR A 449 29.08 5.72 6.59
CA THR A 449 28.76 5.04 5.32
C THR A 449 28.67 3.52 5.45
N GLY A 450 29.61 2.89 6.17
CA GLY A 450 29.60 1.45 6.43
C GLY A 450 28.39 0.99 7.23
N ILE A 451 28.08 1.69 8.33
CA ILE A 451 26.93 1.39 9.19
C ILE A 451 25.63 1.61 8.42
N VAL A 452 25.50 2.70 7.66
CA VAL A 452 24.27 3.00 6.90
C VAL A 452 24.04 1.97 5.79
N LYS A 453 25.11 1.52 5.11
CA LYS A 453 24.99 0.45 4.12
C LYS A 453 24.54 -0.86 4.77
N ALA A 454 25.11 -1.22 5.92
CA ALA A 454 24.73 -2.43 6.65
C ALA A 454 23.30 -2.35 7.20
N THR A 455 22.90 -1.21 7.75
CA THR A 455 21.52 -0.94 8.20
C THR A 455 20.54 -1.06 7.05
N GLY A 456 20.91 -0.55 5.88
CA GLY A 456 20.10 -0.66 4.68
C GLY A 456 19.90 -2.10 4.19
N ALA A 457 20.94 -2.93 4.25
CA ALA A 457 20.85 -4.35 3.91
C ALA A 457 19.93 -5.10 4.89
N TRP A 458 20.02 -4.79 6.19
CA TRP A 458 19.12 -5.34 7.20
C TRP A 458 17.66 -4.92 6.98
N MET A 459 17.41 -3.64 6.69
CA MET A 459 16.06 -3.15 6.41
C MET A 459 15.45 -3.79 5.16
N MET A 460 16.24 -4.00 4.09
CA MET A 460 15.78 -4.75 2.91
C MET A 460 15.44 -6.21 3.24
N MET A 461 16.23 -6.86 4.10
CA MET A 461 15.91 -8.21 4.56
C MET A 461 14.65 -8.24 5.41
N PHE A 462 14.47 -7.30 6.35
CA PHE A 462 13.24 -7.21 7.14
C PHE A 462 12.00 -6.93 6.30
N ALA A 463 12.11 -6.07 5.27
CA ALA A 463 11.02 -5.85 4.32
C ALA A 463 10.69 -7.15 3.54
N GLY A 464 11.70 -7.89 3.10
CA GLY A 464 11.50 -9.18 2.43
C GLY A 464 10.89 -10.26 3.33
N VAL A 465 11.36 -10.39 4.58
CA VAL A 465 10.78 -11.32 5.57
C VAL A 465 9.35 -10.90 5.93
N GLY A 466 9.12 -9.61 6.16
CA GLY A 466 7.79 -9.06 6.48
C GLY A 466 6.80 -9.30 5.35
N LEU A 467 7.20 -9.07 4.09
CA LEU A 467 6.37 -9.36 2.93
C LEU A 467 6.09 -10.86 2.78
N LEU A 468 7.08 -11.73 3.01
CA LEU A 468 6.85 -13.18 2.99
C LEU A 468 5.89 -13.62 4.09
N MET A 469 6.11 -13.21 5.35
CA MET A 469 5.20 -13.53 6.45
C MET A 469 3.79 -13.04 6.16
N TYR A 470 3.65 -11.83 5.61
CA TYR A 470 2.35 -11.26 5.27
C TYR A 470 1.62 -12.08 4.20
N LEU A 471 2.35 -12.62 3.21
CA LEU A 471 1.77 -13.42 2.13
C LEU A 471 1.60 -14.90 2.49
N THR A 472 2.40 -15.47 3.40
CA THR A 472 2.41 -16.91 3.69
C THR A 472 1.81 -17.31 5.03
N GLN A 473 1.98 -16.48 6.07
CA GLN A 473 1.59 -16.78 7.46
C GLN A 473 1.15 -15.51 8.19
N PRO A 474 -0.03 -15.00 7.85
CA PRO A 474 -0.52 -13.73 8.39
C PRO A 474 -0.83 -13.77 9.88
N GLU A 475 -1.21 -14.95 10.39
CA GLU A 475 -1.50 -15.21 11.81
C GLU A 475 -0.27 -14.93 12.71
N LEU A 476 0.94 -15.20 12.22
CA LEU A 476 2.18 -14.91 12.95
C LEU A 476 2.47 -13.40 13.06
N ILE A 477 1.98 -12.58 12.13
CA ILE A 477 2.16 -11.13 12.21
C ILE A 477 1.30 -10.55 13.33
N VAL A 478 0.10 -11.11 13.54
CA VAL A 478 -0.80 -10.70 14.63
C VAL A 478 -0.18 -11.02 15.99
N GLU A 479 0.40 -12.21 16.17
CA GLU A 479 1.12 -12.56 17.42
C GLU A 479 2.37 -11.70 17.69
N VAL A 480 3.05 -11.21 16.64
CA VAL A 480 4.29 -10.41 16.79
C VAL A 480 4.01 -8.91 16.99
N LEU A 481 2.85 -8.42 16.55
CA LEU A 481 2.40 -7.04 16.77
C LEU A 481 1.71 -6.84 18.13
N GLN A 482 1.31 -7.94 18.79
CA GLN A 482 0.86 -7.98 20.20
C GLN A 482 2.05 -7.87 21.17
#